data_AF-A0A849IHB0-F1
#
_entry.id   AF-A0A849IHB0-F1
#
_cell.length_a   1.000
_cell.length_b   1.000
_cell.length_c   1.000
_cell.angle_alpha   90.00
_cell.angle_beta   90.00
_cell.angle_gamma   90.00
#
_symmetry.space_group_name_H-M   'P 1'
#
loop_
_entity.id
_entity.type
_entity.pdbx_description
1 polymer ?
#
loop_
_entity_poly.entity_id
_entity_poly.type
_entity_poly.pdbx_seq_one_letter_code
_entity_poly.pdbx_strand_id
1 'polypeptide(L)'
;MTKPRGSQVSTDAAKGSDIDLERDDYRLADGTRLTPAVAEAIVEEVRRVGGRPSLSGNAAKSPQIAFRVAAAVRERAARVAADEGKTVSQLAREALEARLGT
;
A
#
# COMPACT_ATOMS: atom_id res chain seq x y z
N MET A 1 -17.51 2.59 4.29
CA MET A 1 -16.87 1.89 3.15
C MET A 1 -15.76 1.00 3.69
N THR A 2 -15.92 -0.32 3.60
CA THR A 2 -14.98 -1.30 4.14
C THR A 2 -13.73 -1.35 3.26
N LYS A 3 -12.55 -1.12 3.85
CA LYS A 3 -11.25 -1.15 3.15
C LYS A 3 -11.01 -2.54 2.54
N PRO A 4 -10.71 -2.68 1.22
CA PRO A 4 -10.40 -3.98 0.65
C PRO A 4 -9.11 -4.51 1.29
N ARG A 5 -9.15 -5.76 1.79
CA ARG A 5 -7.96 -6.47 2.27
C ARG A 5 -7.05 -6.68 1.07
N GLY A 6 -5.78 -6.29 1.21
CA GLY A 6 -4.76 -6.56 0.18
C GLY A 6 -4.67 -8.07 -0.08
N SER A 7 -4.49 -8.44 -1.35
CA SER A 7 -4.24 -9.81 -1.76
C SER A 7 -2.91 -10.29 -1.16
N GLN A 8 -2.95 -11.32 -0.31
CA GLN A 8 -1.75 -11.98 0.18
C GLN A 8 -1.26 -12.96 -0.88
N VAL A 9 -0.08 -12.72 -1.45
CA VAL A 9 0.59 -13.70 -2.31
C VAL A 9 1.39 -14.61 -1.39
N SER A 10 0.98 -15.87 -1.28
CA SER A 10 1.74 -16.90 -0.55
C SER A 10 2.97 -17.32 -1.36
N THR A 11 4.14 -17.28 -0.75
CA THR A 11 5.42 -17.73 -1.35
C THR A 11 5.60 -19.25 -1.35
N ASP A 12 4.73 -20.00 -0.65
CA ASP A 12 4.84 -21.47 -0.51
C ASP A 12 4.18 -22.25 -1.66
N ALA A 13 3.51 -21.56 -2.59
CA ALA A 13 2.92 -22.21 -3.74
C ALA A 13 4.02 -22.58 -4.76
N ALA A 14 4.15 -23.87 -5.08
CA ALA A 14 4.94 -24.32 -6.21
C ALA A 14 4.46 -23.59 -7.48
N LYS A 15 5.36 -22.85 -8.14
CA LYS A 15 5.04 -22.20 -9.41
C LYS A 15 4.75 -23.31 -10.42
N GLY A 16 3.51 -23.38 -10.89
CA GLY A 16 3.11 -24.30 -11.96
C GLY A 16 3.90 -24.02 -13.25
N SER A 17 3.83 -24.96 -14.19
CA SER A 17 4.30 -24.73 -15.56
C SER A 17 3.59 -23.53 -16.17
N ASP A 18 4.22 -22.92 -17.17
CA ASP A 18 3.61 -21.81 -17.91
C ASP A 18 2.29 -22.26 -18.56
N ILE A 19 1.28 -21.40 -18.48
CA ILE A 19 -0.10 -21.70 -18.88
C ILE A 19 -0.42 -20.91 -20.15
N ASP A 20 -0.98 -21.58 -21.16
CA ASP A 20 -1.46 -20.94 -22.36
C ASP A 20 -2.95 -20.55 -22.20
N LEU A 21 -3.22 -19.27 -21.94
CA LEU A 21 -4.57 -18.77 -21.71
C LEU A 21 -5.46 -18.76 -22.97
N GLU A 22 -4.90 -18.95 -24.16
CA GLU A 22 -5.71 -19.11 -25.38
C GLU A 22 -6.26 -20.54 -25.48
N ARG A 23 -5.40 -21.52 -25.18
CA ARG A 23 -5.71 -22.95 -25.28
C ARG A 23 -6.41 -23.50 -24.04
N ASP A 24 -5.93 -23.15 -22.85
CA ASP A 24 -6.34 -23.78 -21.61
C ASP A 24 -7.58 -23.05 -21.00
N ASP A 25 -8.49 -23.79 -20.36
CA ASP A 25 -9.69 -23.22 -19.72
C ASP A 25 -9.47 -23.01 -18.22
N TYR A 26 -8.96 -21.85 -17.86
CA TYR A 26 -8.83 -21.40 -16.47
C TYR A 26 -9.91 -20.37 -16.13
N ARG A 27 -10.42 -20.42 -14.90
CA ARG A 27 -11.51 -19.57 -14.44
C ARG A 27 -11.13 -18.81 -13.17
N LEU A 28 -11.59 -17.57 -13.11
CA LEU A 28 -11.54 -16.74 -11.92
C LEU A 28 -12.52 -17.26 -10.86
N ALA A 29 -12.42 -16.74 -9.64
CA ALA A 29 -13.27 -17.16 -8.52
C ALA A 29 -14.77 -16.91 -8.75
N ASP A 30 -15.12 -15.98 -9.63
CA ASP A 30 -16.49 -15.67 -10.06
C ASP A 30 -16.98 -16.55 -11.23
N GLY A 31 -16.14 -17.47 -11.72
CA GLY A 31 -16.44 -18.36 -12.84
C GLY A 31 -16.10 -17.79 -14.22
N THR A 32 -15.66 -16.53 -14.31
CA THR A 32 -15.25 -15.88 -15.55
C THR A 32 -14.03 -16.58 -16.15
N ARG A 33 -14.05 -16.89 -17.45
CA ARG A 33 -12.89 -17.48 -18.15
C ARG A 33 -11.75 -16.46 -18.23
N LEU A 34 -10.58 -16.86 -17.75
CA LEU A 34 -9.36 -16.06 -17.80
C LEU A 34 -8.71 -16.21 -19.17
N THR A 35 -8.98 -15.26 -20.06
CA THR A 35 -8.32 -15.14 -21.38
C THR A 35 -7.21 -14.09 -21.33
N PRO A 36 -6.31 -14.01 -22.34
CA PRO A 36 -5.31 -12.95 -22.39
C PRO A 36 -5.91 -11.53 -22.30
N ALA A 37 -7.05 -11.31 -22.95
CA ALA A 37 -7.74 -10.01 -22.91
C ALA A 37 -8.29 -9.67 -21.52
N VAL A 38 -8.83 -10.65 -20.79
CA VAL A 38 -9.32 -10.45 -19.41
C VAL A 38 -8.14 -10.19 -18.47
N ALA A 39 -7.03 -10.91 -18.66
CA ALA A 39 -5.81 -10.69 -17.87
C ALA A 39 -5.26 -9.27 -18.06
N GLU A 40 -5.16 -8.78 -19.31
CA GLU A 40 -4.70 -7.42 -19.60
C GLU A 40 -5.62 -6.36 -18.97
N ALA A 41 -6.95 -6.55 -19.05
CA ALA A 41 -7.91 -5.64 -18.44
C ALA A 41 -7.75 -5.55 -16.91
N ILE A 42 -7.50 -6.67 -16.24
CA ILE A 42 -7.22 -6.71 -14.79
C ILE A 42 -5.92 -5.98 -14.48
N VAL A 43 -4.86 -6.20 -15.26
CA VAL A 43 -3.58 -5.49 -15.09
C VAL A 43 -3.75 -3.99 -15.24
N GLU A 44 -4.48 -3.54 -16.26
CA GLU A 44 -4.75 -2.12 -16.50
C GLU A 44 -5.60 -1.48 -15.39
N GLU A 45 -6.58 -2.21 -14.84
CA GLU A 45 -7.34 -1.77 -13.67
C GLU A 45 -6.42 -1.60 -12.45
N VAL A 46 -5.57 -2.59 -12.17
CA VAL A 46 -4.61 -2.53 -11.06
C VAL A 46 -3.60 -1.40 -11.26
N ARG A 47 -3.13 -1.16 -12.48
CA ARG A 47 -2.21 -0.06 -12.81
C ARG A 47 -2.87 1.30 -12.59
N ARG A 48 -4.16 1.45 -12.92
CA ARG A 48 -4.92 2.68 -12.61
C ARG A 48 -5.04 2.94 -11.10
N VAL A 49 -5.04 1.88 -10.30
CA VAL A 49 -5.03 1.94 -8.82
C VAL A 49 -3.60 1.96 -8.24
N GLY A 50 -2.57 1.82 -9.08
CA GLY A 50 -1.20 1.51 -8.70
C GLY A 50 -0.40 2.69 -8.13
N GLY A 51 -0.21 2.70 -6.81
CA GLY A 51 0.70 3.56 -6.07
C GLY A 51 0.46 3.46 -4.56
N ARG A 52 1.41 3.91 -3.72
CA ARG A 52 1.12 4.11 -2.29
C ARG A 52 0.00 5.16 -2.21
N PRO A 53 -1.16 4.87 -1.61
CA PRO A 53 -2.24 5.84 -1.49
C PRO A 53 -1.71 7.14 -0.89
N SER A 54 -2.03 8.26 -1.56
CA SER A 54 -1.74 9.58 -1.03
C SER A 54 -2.46 9.77 0.31
N LEU A 55 -1.79 10.41 1.27
CA LEU A 55 -2.42 10.84 2.52
C LEU A 55 -3.58 11.83 2.30
N SER A 56 -3.72 12.42 1.11
CA SER A 56 -4.78 13.35 0.73
C SER A 56 -5.85 12.79 -0.20
N GLY A 57 -5.83 11.49 -0.54
CA GLY A 57 -6.83 10.85 -1.42
C GLY A 57 -6.71 11.18 -2.91
N ASN A 58 -6.01 12.25 -3.29
CA ASN A 58 -5.62 12.53 -4.68
C ASN A 58 -4.20 12.02 -4.94
N ALA A 59 -3.93 11.42 -6.10
CA ALA A 59 -2.61 10.94 -6.53
C ALA A 59 -1.61 12.10 -6.73
N ALA A 60 -1.19 12.71 -5.63
CA ALA A 60 -0.24 13.79 -5.56
C ALA A 60 0.81 13.49 -4.48
N LYS A 61 2.05 13.94 -4.68
CA LYS A 61 3.08 13.86 -3.64
C LYS A 61 2.62 14.65 -2.43
N SER A 62 2.58 14.00 -1.26
CA SER A 62 2.22 14.67 -0.01
C SER A 62 3.25 15.78 0.30
N PRO A 63 2.80 16.96 0.78
CA PRO A 63 3.70 18.00 1.26
C PRO A 63 4.66 17.46 2.33
N GLN A 64 5.91 17.95 2.32
CA GLN A 64 6.95 17.53 3.26
C GLN A 64 7.41 18.71 4.11
N ILE A 65 7.59 18.44 5.41
CA ILE A 65 8.15 19.40 6.37
C ILE A 65 9.38 18.76 7.01
N ALA A 66 10.51 19.46 6.98
CA ALA A 66 11.76 19.00 7.60
C ALA A 66 12.07 19.85 8.84
N PHE A 67 12.17 19.21 10.01
CA PHE A 67 12.54 19.87 11.26
C PHE A 67 14.02 19.70 11.57
N ARG A 68 14.67 20.78 12.00
CA ARG A 68 15.96 20.71 12.68
C ARG A 68 15.70 20.66 14.19
N VAL A 69 16.23 19.64 14.84
CA VAL A 69 16.07 19.42 16.28
C VAL A 69 17.42 19.03 16.88
N ALA A 70 17.59 19.26 18.18
CA ALA A 70 18.74 18.73 18.90
C ALA A 70 18.74 17.18 18.87
N ALA A 71 19.93 16.58 18.88
CA ALA A 71 20.08 15.12 18.84
C ALA A 71 19.27 14.40 19.92
N ALA A 72 19.30 14.93 21.15
CA ALA A 72 18.54 14.40 22.29
C ALA A 72 17.02 14.35 22.05
N VAL A 73 16.47 15.33 21.31
CA VAL A 73 15.04 15.37 20.96
C VAL A 73 14.72 14.27 19.96
N ARG A 74 15.56 14.07 18.94
CA ARG A 74 15.39 13.01 17.94
C ARG A 74 15.44 11.62 18.59
N GLU A 75 16.39 11.40 19.50
CA GLU A 75 16.52 10.13 20.22
C GLU A 75 15.29 9.84 21.10
N ARG A 76 14.81 10.86 21.82
CA ARG A 76 13.60 10.71 22.63
C ARG A 76 12.38 10.39 21.76
N ALA A 77 12.23 11.07 20.62
CA ALA A 77 11.15 10.81 19.67
C ALA A 77 11.23 9.39 19.10
N ALA A 78 12.44 8.87 18.82
CA ALA A 78 12.62 7.50 18.35
C ALA A 78 12.19 6.46 19.40
N ARG A 79 12.49 6.68 20.68
CA ARG A 79 12.03 5.80 21.77
C ARG A 79 10.51 5.78 21.89
N VAL A 80 9.90 6.96 21.99
CA VAL A 80 8.43 7.09 22.08
C VAL A 80 7.74 6.44 20.88
N ALA A 81 8.25 6.69 19.66
CA ALA A 81 7.68 6.09 18.47
C ALA A 81 7.80 4.56 18.50
N ALA A 82 8.92 4.00 18.95
CA ALA A 82 9.10 2.56 19.07
C ALA A 82 8.15 1.94 20.10
N ASP A 83 7.99 2.56 21.27
CA ASP A 83 7.07 2.12 22.32
C ASP A 83 5.61 2.11 21.83
N GLU A 84 5.25 3.03 20.94
CA GLU A 84 3.92 3.12 20.31
C GLU A 84 3.79 2.30 19.01
N GLY A 85 4.83 1.59 18.57
CA GLY A 85 4.83 0.84 17.31
C GLY A 85 4.73 1.72 16.04
N LYS A 86 5.20 2.97 16.12
CA LYS A 86 5.15 3.99 15.06
C LYS A 86 6.54 4.33 14.53
N THR A 87 6.57 4.96 13.37
CA THR A 87 7.77 5.68 12.89
C THR A 87 7.83 7.08 13.50
N VAL A 88 9.04 7.66 13.58
CA VAL A 88 9.22 9.06 14.04
C VAL A 88 8.41 10.05 13.18
N SER A 89 8.29 9.80 11.88
CA SER A 89 7.49 10.64 10.99
C SER A 89 5.99 10.53 11.25
N GLN A 90 5.49 9.35 11.65
CA GLN A 90 4.08 9.20 12.06
C GLN A 90 3.81 9.92 13.38
N LEU A 91 4.68 9.72 14.38
CA LEU A 91 4.59 10.43 15.66
C LEU A 91 4.60 11.96 15.45
N ALA A 92 5.52 12.46 14.62
CA ALA A 92 5.63 13.89 14.33
C ALA A 92 4.38 14.44 13.62
N ARG A 93 3.84 13.67 12.65
CA ARG A 93 2.63 14.04 11.94
C ARG A 93 1.42 14.12 12.88
N GLU A 94 1.20 13.09 13.70
CA GLU A 94 0.08 13.04 14.64
C GLU A 94 0.18 14.15 15.69
N ALA A 95 1.38 14.43 16.21
CA ALA A 95 1.60 15.55 17.14
C ALA A 95 1.31 16.92 16.50
N LEU A 96 1.66 17.08 15.21
CA LEU A 96 1.38 18.31 14.47
C LEU A 96 -0.13 18.46 14.19
N GLU A 97 -0.79 17.40 13.71
CA GLU A 97 -2.25 17.37 13.47
C GLU A 97 -3.03 17.66 14.77
N ALA A 98 -2.67 17.00 15.87
CA ALA A 98 -3.27 17.23 17.18
C ALA A 98 -3.11 18.66 17.69
N ARG A 99 -1.99 19.33 17.36
CA ARG A 99 -1.75 20.73 17.72
C ARG A 99 -2.56 21.71 16.86
N LEU A 100 -2.85 21.35 15.60
CA LEU A 100 -3.58 22.19 14.66
C LEU A 100 -5.10 21.98 14.73
N GLY A 101 -5.56 20.91 15.41
CA GLY A 101 -6.99 20.63 15.58
C GLY A 101 -7.71 20.22 14.29
N THR A 102 -6.96 19.66 13.33
CA THR A 102 -7.48 19.11 12.07
C THR A 102 -7.95 17.67 12.19
#